data_AF-A0A2W6F784-F1
#
_entry.id   AF-A0A2W6F784-F1
#
_cell.length_a   1.000
_cell.length_b   1.000
_cell.length_c   1.000
_cell.angle_alpha   90.00
_cell.angle_beta   90.00
_cell.angle_gamma   90.00
#
_symmetry.space_group_name_H-M   'P 1'
#
loop_
_entity.id
_entity.type
_entity.pdbx_description
1 polymer ?
#
loop_
_entity_poly.entity_id
_entity_poly.type
_entity_poly.pdbx_seq_one_letter_code
_entity_poly.pdbx_strand_id
1 'polypeptide(L)'
;MNVSRANLDNEFTAVLRVPAEVGYDRCSRSSFCQWKARGVDPEHAAHEPAMGDTDVGATGNSDGSHDVRRSALELISLVEMLVRILGSAAGGGVPQWNCGCPVCAAARSGSRPVTPRRSSTIAVGDGDGHWFLGNAGPELDAALRECTCLWPGPEDSTAPIHGVFLTDAELDHTLGLLSLRQASELHLWGTTAAQTLLSQCGLLATLKSYTAVHWHEVRPRERFALRYRDGAASALWCEALDASSGRLPRYARGSDLTSGVVIGYRITDMRTDRSAVFLPSVVALDAAALEQLRGTHLILIDGSFWTDDEMHQQRRGTATARSMGHLPISGADGSLQLLRQVTDAHIVYTHINNTNPMLFEDAPERALLASAGASIAHDGAEYEL
;
A
#
# COMPACT_ATOMS: atom_id res chain seq x y z
N MET A 1 -79.96 -10.03 -1.98
CA MET A 1 -79.49 -11.43 -1.87
C MET A 1 -78.00 -11.40 -2.20
N ASN A 2 -77.06 -11.22 -1.27
CA ASN A 2 -76.76 -11.90 0.00
C ASN A 2 -76.04 -13.26 -0.20
N VAL A 3 -74.85 -13.38 0.43
CA VAL A 3 -74.13 -14.61 0.87
C VAL A 3 -73.28 -15.33 -0.21
N SER A 4 -72.03 -15.81 -0.08
CA SER A 4 -70.95 -15.92 0.96
C SER A 4 -69.65 -16.36 0.23
N ARG A 5 -68.45 -15.80 0.46
CA ARG A 5 -67.45 -16.07 1.53
C ARG A 5 -66.97 -17.53 1.66
N ALA A 6 -65.66 -17.74 1.47
CA ALA A 6 -64.85 -18.70 2.23
C ALA A 6 -63.39 -18.20 2.30
N ASN A 7 -62.94 -17.91 3.53
CA ASN A 7 -61.57 -17.63 3.95
C ASN A 7 -60.71 -18.90 3.85
N LEU A 8 -59.40 -18.74 3.66
CA LEU A 8 -58.41 -19.60 4.31
C LEU A 8 -57.17 -18.75 4.67
N ASP A 9 -57.09 -18.41 5.95
CA ASP A 9 -55.84 -18.14 6.66
C ASP A 9 -55.00 -19.42 6.69
N ASN A 10 -53.67 -19.32 6.57
CA ASN A 10 -52.79 -20.23 7.29
C ASN A 10 -51.43 -19.58 7.52
N GLU A 11 -51.19 -19.29 8.80
CA GLU A 11 -49.92 -18.92 9.40
C GLU A 11 -48.89 -20.06 9.24
N PHE A 12 -47.66 -19.73 8.87
CA PHE A 12 -46.51 -20.61 9.08
C PHE A 12 -45.47 -19.90 9.94
N THR A 13 -45.47 -20.30 11.20
CA THR A 13 -44.46 -20.09 12.21
C THR A 13 -43.20 -20.87 11.84
N ALA A 14 -42.07 -20.20 11.66
CA ALA A 14 -40.75 -20.86 11.65
C ALA A 14 -39.76 -20.01 12.45
N VAL A 15 -39.60 -20.41 13.71
CA VAL A 15 -38.57 -19.98 14.64
C VAL A 15 -37.24 -20.58 14.17
N LEU A 16 -36.28 -19.76 13.79
CA LEU A 16 -34.87 -20.16 13.67
C LEU A 16 -34.04 -19.41 14.71
N ARG A 17 -33.50 -20.21 15.62
CA ARG A 17 -32.67 -19.83 16.76
C ARG A 17 -31.31 -19.29 16.28
N VAL A 18 -30.91 -18.17 16.85
CA VAL A 18 -29.55 -17.64 16.82
C VAL A 18 -28.75 -18.31 17.94
N PRO A 19 -27.59 -18.94 17.67
CA PRO A 19 -26.60 -19.18 18.70
C PRO A 19 -25.74 -17.93 18.85
N ALA A 20 -25.83 -17.31 20.03
CA ALA A 20 -24.83 -16.39 20.54
C ALA A 20 -23.61 -17.15 21.07
N GLU A 21 -22.50 -16.43 21.20
CA GLU A 21 -21.24 -16.78 21.89
C GLU A 21 -20.16 -17.49 21.06
N VAL A 22 -19.27 -16.67 20.48
CA VAL A 22 -17.82 -16.93 20.50
C VAL A 22 -17.13 -15.64 20.92
N GLY A 23 -16.36 -15.73 22.00
CA GLY A 23 -15.76 -14.62 22.72
C GLY A 23 -14.70 -13.85 21.91
N TYR A 24 -14.65 -12.55 22.16
CA TYR A 24 -13.53 -11.68 21.82
C TYR A 24 -12.36 -12.00 22.75
N ASP A 25 -11.35 -12.71 22.24
CA ASP A 25 -10.06 -12.79 22.90
C ASP A 25 -9.18 -11.62 22.43
N ARG A 26 -8.73 -10.82 23.39
CA ARG A 26 -7.79 -9.71 23.20
C ARG A 26 -6.46 -10.27 22.75
N CYS A 27 -6.09 -10.10 21.48
CA CYS A 27 -4.74 -10.41 21.03
C CYS A 27 -3.78 -9.30 21.48
N SER A 28 -3.07 -9.59 22.56
CA SER A 28 -1.92 -8.84 23.06
C SER A 28 -0.79 -8.83 22.04
N ARG A 29 -0.14 -7.66 21.92
CA ARG A 29 1.13 -7.43 21.22
C ARG A 29 2.15 -8.55 21.47
N SER A 30 2.82 -8.97 20.40
CA SER A 30 4.23 -9.39 20.28
C SER A 30 4.43 -10.69 19.48
N SER A 31 4.75 -10.52 18.20
CA SER A 31 5.50 -11.52 17.44
C SER A 31 6.38 -10.77 16.44
N PHE A 32 7.49 -10.26 16.96
CA PHE A 32 8.61 -9.75 16.19
C PHE A 32 9.19 -10.88 15.32
N CYS A 33 9.05 -10.77 14.00
CA CYS A 33 9.89 -11.50 13.05
C CYS A 33 11.21 -10.73 12.88
N GLN A 34 12.21 -11.05 13.72
CA GLN A 34 13.58 -10.57 13.51
C GLN A 34 14.25 -11.37 12.38
N TRP A 35 14.54 -10.70 11.27
CA TRP A 35 15.51 -11.17 10.28
C TRP A 35 16.92 -11.03 10.89
N LYS A 36 17.54 -12.14 11.29
CA LYS A 36 18.98 -12.20 11.58
C LYS A 36 19.69 -12.98 10.48
N ALA A 37 20.40 -12.27 9.63
CA ALA A 37 21.45 -12.83 8.80
C ALA A 37 22.68 -13.11 9.67
N ARG A 38 23.16 -14.37 9.65
CA ARG A 38 24.58 -14.78 9.57
C ARG A 38 24.70 -16.28 9.88
N GLY A 39 25.23 -17.01 8.90
CA GLY A 39 25.93 -18.28 9.15
C GLY A 39 27.43 -18.04 8.97
N VAL A 40 28.24 -18.56 9.89
CA VAL A 40 29.52 -19.27 9.66
C VAL A 40 29.77 -20.14 10.92
N ASP A 41 30.07 -21.41 10.71
CA ASP A 41 30.37 -22.50 11.67
C ASP A 41 31.89 -22.83 11.60
N PRO A 42 32.50 -23.75 12.38
CA PRO A 42 32.74 -23.75 13.83
C PRO A 42 34.24 -24.06 14.16
N GLU A 43 34.52 -24.43 15.43
CA GLU A 43 35.73 -25.09 15.98
C GLU A 43 36.89 -24.22 16.49
N HIS A 44 37.09 -24.20 17.82
CA HIS A 44 38.23 -24.84 18.51
C HIS A 44 38.06 -24.80 20.04
N ALA A 45 38.47 -25.90 20.68
CA ALA A 45 38.33 -26.23 22.10
C ALA A 45 39.52 -25.78 22.97
N ALA A 46 39.29 -25.62 24.29
CA ALA A 46 40.15 -25.98 25.44
C ALA A 46 39.62 -25.30 26.74
N HIS A 47 39.10 -26.06 27.73
CA HIS A 47 39.78 -26.50 28.98
C HIS A 47 40.42 -25.34 29.79
N GLU A 48 39.78 -24.84 30.86
CA GLU A 48 39.89 -25.24 32.29
C GLU A 48 40.73 -24.21 33.10
N PRO A 49 40.72 -24.16 34.46
CA PRO A 49 39.70 -24.61 35.43
C PRO A 49 39.47 -23.65 36.66
N ALA A 50 38.36 -23.93 37.36
CA ALA A 50 38.20 -24.10 38.82
C ALA A 50 38.36 -22.97 39.88
N MET A 51 37.53 -23.19 40.93
CA MET A 51 37.54 -22.75 42.33
C MET A 51 36.90 -21.39 42.66
N GLY A 52 36.00 -21.26 43.64
CA GLY A 52 35.64 -22.19 44.71
C GLY A 52 34.31 -21.88 45.40
N ASP A 53 33.90 -22.86 46.20
CA ASP A 53 32.67 -23.01 46.98
C ASP A 53 32.53 -22.06 48.18
N THR A 54 31.29 -22.07 48.70
CA THR A 54 30.80 -21.82 50.06
C THR A 54 30.49 -20.38 50.49
N ASP A 55 29.53 -20.10 51.36
CA ASP A 55 28.22 -20.65 51.74
C ASP A 55 27.60 -19.65 52.77
N VAL A 56 26.27 -19.64 52.90
CA VAL A 56 25.36 -19.10 53.94
C VAL A 56 25.67 -17.80 54.74
N GLY A 57 24.69 -16.89 54.80
CA GLY A 57 24.64 -15.86 55.86
C GLY A 57 23.44 -14.89 55.86
N ALA A 58 22.29 -15.37 56.34
CA ALA A 58 21.14 -14.69 56.96
C ALA A 58 20.93 -13.14 56.91
N THR A 59 19.72 -12.78 56.44
CA THR A 59 18.76 -11.78 56.97
C THR A 59 19.24 -10.38 57.40
N GLY A 60 18.75 -9.36 56.69
CA GLY A 60 18.70 -7.99 57.18
C GLY A 60 17.88 -7.09 56.26
N ASN A 61 16.71 -6.65 56.73
CA ASN A 61 15.88 -5.62 56.11
C ASN A 61 16.65 -4.32 55.91
N SER A 62 16.57 -3.74 54.71
CA SER A 62 16.55 -2.29 54.55
C SER A 62 15.88 -1.93 53.22
N ASP A 63 14.62 -1.47 53.35
CA ASP A 63 13.93 -0.67 52.36
C ASP A 63 14.73 0.59 52.03
N GLY A 64 14.69 0.97 50.76
CA GLY A 64 14.99 2.32 50.31
C GLY A 64 16.15 2.42 49.33
N SER A 65 15.87 3.11 48.21
CA SER A 65 16.86 3.64 47.27
C SER A 65 17.28 2.75 46.09
N HIS A 66 16.34 2.14 45.36
CA HIS A 66 16.59 1.75 43.95
C HIS A 66 15.31 1.78 43.11
N ASP A 67 14.59 2.92 43.08
CA ASP A 67 13.46 3.06 42.14
C ASP A 67 13.30 4.47 41.56
N VAL A 68 14.44 5.15 41.32
CA VAL A 68 14.48 6.45 40.61
C VAL A 68 15.25 6.35 39.28
N ARG A 69 15.55 5.12 38.83
CA ARG A 69 16.19 4.86 37.52
C ARG A 69 15.35 3.99 36.58
N ARG A 70 14.10 3.70 36.93
CA ARG A 70 13.13 3.00 36.05
C ARG A 70 12.12 3.92 35.37
N SER A 71 12.19 5.24 35.57
CA SER A 71 11.17 6.19 35.09
C SER A 71 11.70 7.27 34.13
N ALA A 72 12.75 6.99 33.36
CA ALA A 72 13.21 7.87 32.28
C ALA A 72 13.38 7.14 30.93
N LEU A 73 12.94 5.88 30.87
CA LEU A 73 12.63 5.14 29.65
C LEU A 73 11.10 4.97 29.58
N GLU A 74 10.37 6.05 29.91
CA GLU A 74 9.03 6.21 29.38
C GLU A 74 9.19 6.28 27.86
N LEU A 75 8.58 5.30 27.20
CA LEU A 75 8.40 5.19 25.76
C LEU A 75 8.58 6.54 25.04
N ILE A 76 9.77 6.76 24.49
CA ILE A 76 9.83 7.47 23.23
C ILE A 76 9.10 6.52 22.29
N SER A 77 7.78 6.73 22.15
CA SER A 77 7.10 6.34 20.94
C SER A 77 7.93 7.00 19.85
N LEU A 78 8.81 6.22 19.22
CA LEU A 78 9.40 6.64 17.96
C LEU A 78 8.20 6.59 17.03
N VAL A 79 7.55 7.73 16.95
CA VAL A 79 6.45 7.95 16.04
C VAL A 79 7.12 7.83 14.67
N GLU A 80 6.90 6.70 14.01
CA GLU A 80 7.56 6.30 12.76
C GLU A 80 6.58 6.42 11.60
N MET A 81 7.12 6.63 10.39
CA MET A 81 6.28 6.61 9.20
C MET A 81 5.81 5.19 8.92
N LEU A 82 4.50 5.03 8.75
CA LEU A 82 3.86 3.76 8.42
C LEU A 82 3.43 3.79 6.97
N VAL A 83 3.76 2.76 6.19
CA VAL A 83 3.27 2.59 4.82
C VAL A 83 2.44 1.33 4.75
N ARG A 84 1.12 1.48 4.58
CA ARG A 84 0.17 0.39 4.44
C ARG A 84 -0.25 0.20 3.00
N ILE A 85 -0.31 -1.04 2.54
CA ILE A 85 -0.80 -1.41 1.21
C ILE A 85 -2.30 -1.70 1.31
N LEU A 86 -3.14 -0.83 0.75
CA LEU A 86 -4.60 -1.02 0.70
C LEU A 86 -5.02 -1.88 -0.50
N GLY A 87 -4.27 -1.78 -1.58
CA GLY A 87 -4.38 -2.59 -2.78
C GLY A 87 -3.04 -2.67 -3.51
N SER A 88 -2.76 -3.83 -4.12
CA SER A 88 -1.46 -4.15 -4.73
C SER A 88 -1.54 -4.58 -6.20
N ALA A 89 -2.73 -4.69 -6.79
CA ALA A 89 -2.92 -5.03 -8.20
C ALA A 89 -2.96 -3.79 -9.10
N ALA A 90 -2.70 -3.97 -10.38
CA ALA A 90 -3.00 -2.97 -11.41
C ALA A 90 -4.53 -2.88 -11.63
N GLY A 91 -4.95 -2.01 -12.55
CA GLY A 91 -6.34 -1.86 -12.95
C GLY A 91 -7.07 -3.17 -13.22
N GLY A 92 -8.24 -3.31 -12.59
CA GLY A 92 -9.10 -4.49 -12.68
C GLY A 92 -8.94 -5.48 -11.54
N GLY A 93 -7.86 -5.40 -10.75
CA GLY A 93 -7.65 -6.26 -9.59
C GLY A 93 -7.31 -7.71 -9.93
N VAL A 94 -7.19 -8.54 -8.90
CA VAL A 94 -6.98 -10.00 -9.00
C VAL A 94 -8.03 -10.70 -8.13
N PRO A 95 -8.95 -11.49 -8.70
CA PRO A 95 -9.18 -11.69 -10.13
C PRO A 95 -9.88 -10.48 -10.77
N GLN A 96 -9.48 -10.12 -12.00
CA GLN A 96 -10.22 -9.14 -12.79
C GLN A 96 -11.58 -9.68 -13.21
N TRP A 97 -12.66 -8.91 -13.04
CA TRP A 97 -14.05 -9.37 -13.15
C TRP A 97 -14.38 -10.16 -14.45
N ASN A 98 -13.84 -9.74 -15.59
CA ASN A 98 -14.07 -10.37 -16.90
C ASN A 98 -12.87 -11.15 -17.46
N CYS A 99 -11.84 -11.43 -16.65
CA CYS A 99 -10.65 -12.15 -17.10
C CYS A 99 -10.71 -13.63 -16.71
N GLY A 100 -10.30 -14.49 -17.65
CA GLY A 100 -10.13 -15.93 -17.47
C GLY A 100 -8.71 -16.40 -17.71
N CYS A 101 -7.70 -15.53 -17.50
CA CYS A 101 -6.30 -15.96 -17.53
C CYS A 101 -6.04 -17.00 -16.42
N PRO A 102 -4.94 -17.77 -16.49
CA PRO A 102 -4.64 -18.79 -15.48
C PRO A 102 -4.66 -18.26 -14.04
N VAL A 103 -4.14 -17.05 -13.80
CA VAL A 103 -4.13 -16.42 -12.47
C VAL A 103 -5.55 -16.09 -12.00
N CYS A 104 -6.36 -15.42 -12.82
CA CYS A 104 -7.75 -15.09 -12.45
C CYS A 104 -8.61 -16.35 -12.27
N ALA A 105 -8.39 -17.37 -13.10
CA ALA A 105 -9.09 -18.65 -12.98
C ALA A 105 -8.73 -19.33 -11.66
N ALA A 106 -7.43 -19.39 -11.31
CA ALA A 106 -6.96 -19.97 -10.05
C ALA A 106 -7.45 -19.18 -8.83
N ALA A 107 -7.43 -17.85 -8.88
CA ALA A 107 -7.95 -17.00 -7.79
C ALA A 107 -9.46 -17.22 -7.54
N ARG A 108 -10.24 -17.58 -8.58
CA ARG A 108 -11.66 -17.93 -8.41
C ARG A 108 -11.89 -19.37 -7.93
N SER A 109 -11.15 -20.32 -8.48
CA SER A 109 -11.38 -21.76 -8.26
C SER A 109 -10.62 -22.33 -7.07
N GLY A 110 -9.58 -21.63 -6.59
CA GLY A 110 -8.61 -22.16 -5.64
C GLY A 110 -7.69 -23.24 -6.23
N SER A 111 -7.65 -23.41 -7.56
CA SER A 111 -6.89 -24.51 -8.19
C SER A 111 -5.37 -24.38 -8.09
N ARG A 112 -4.87 -23.19 -7.77
CA ARG A 112 -3.45 -22.90 -7.53
C ARG A 112 -3.36 -21.70 -6.56
N PRO A 113 -2.39 -21.66 -5.63
CA PRO A 113 -2.28 -20.57 -4.66
C PRO A 113 -2.12 -19.19 -5.30
N VAL A 114 -3.14 -18.34 -5.16
CA VAL A 114 -3.16 -16.93 -5.57
C VAL A 114 -4.02 -16.15 -4.59
N THR A 115 -3.45 -15.18 -3.90
CA THR A 115 -4.21 -14.24 -3.06
C THR A 115 -4.98 -13.22 -3.92
N PRO A 116 -6.27 -12.95 -3.64
CA PRO A 116 -6.99 -11.82 -4.23
C PRO A 116 -6.34 -10.47 -3.89
N ARG A 117 -6.46 -9.48 -4.77
CA ARG A 117 -5.84 -8.15 -4.65
C ARG A 117 -6.72 -7.06 -5.26
N ARG A 118 -6.78 -5.90 -4.58
CA ARG A 118 -7.44 -4.66 -5.02
C ARG A 118 -6.49 -3.78 -5.84
N SER A 119 -7.06 -2.80 -6.55
CA SER A 119 -6.28 -1.85 -7.34
C SER A 119 -5.32 -1.03 -6.46
N SER A 120 -4.15 -0.66 -7.03
CA SER A 120 -3.02 -0.07 -6.33
C SER A 120 -3.43 1.18 -5.54
N THR A 121 -3.31 1.09 -4.22
CA THR A 121 -3.58 2.20 -3.29
C THR A 121 -2.77 1.97 -2.03
N ILE A 122 -2.15 3.02 -1.50
CA ILE A 122 -1.43 2.98 -0.23
C ILE A 122 -2.03 3.95 0.77
N ALA A 123 -1.81 3.71 2.06
CA ALA A 123 -1.99 4.70 3.10
C ALA A 123 -0.64 4.97 3.77
N VAL A 124 -0.29 6.23 3.96
CA VAL A 124 0.92 6.64 4.67
C VAL A 124 0.52 7.34 5.96
N GLY A 125 0.92 6.76 7.08
CA GLY A 125 0.64 7.25 8.42
C GLY A 125 1.86 7.95 8.99
N ASP A 126 1.65 8.99 9.78
CA ASP A 126 2.74 9.68 10.47
C ASP A 126 3.16 9.00 11.78
N GLY A 127 2.48 7.93 12.19
CA GLY A 127 2.73 7.20 13.45
C GLY A 127 1.86 7.67 14.62
N ASP A 128 1.20 8.82 14.50
CA ASP A 128 0.32 9.42 15.52
C ASP A 128 -1.17 9.25 15.19
N GLY A 129 -1.46 8.31 14.30
CA GLY A 129 -2.84 7.99 13.88
C GLY A 129 -3.38 8.92 12.80
N HIS A 130 -2.55 9.77 12.17
CA HIS A 130 -2.95 10.58 11.03
C HIS A 130 -2.48 9.95 9.71
N TRP A 131 -3.37 9.89 8.73
CA TRP A 131 -3.12 9.17 7.48
C TRP A 131 -3.35 10.02 6.23
N PHE A 132 -2.61 9.70 5.18
CA PHE A 132 -2.77 10.22 3.82
C PHE A 132 -2.88 9.04 2.85
N LEU A 133 -3.68 9.17 1.79
CA LEU A 133 -3.80 8.13 0.77
C LEU A 133 -2.91 8.44 -0.43
N GLY A 134 -2.19 7.43 -0.91
CA GLY A 134 -1.54 7.46 -2.21
C GLY A 134 -2.42 6.76 -3.23
N ASN A 135 -2.94 7.54 -4.19
CA ASN A 135 -4.03 7.16 -5.09
C ASN A 135 -5.32 6.76 -4.34
N ALA A 136 -6.39 6.53 -5.11
CA ALA A 136 -7.71 6.16 -4.64
C ALA A 136 -8.37 5.22 -5.66
N GLY A 137 -8.07 3.92 -5.55
CA GLY A 137 -8.57 2.91 -6.48
C GLY A 137 -10.07 2.61 -6.35
N PRO A 138 -10.68 1.92 -7.34
CA PRO A 138 -12.11 1.62 -7.38
C PRO A 138 -12.62 0.89 -6.13
N GLU A 139 -11.80 0.02 -5.54
CA GLU A 139 -12.13 -0.77 -4.36
C GLU A 139 -11.81 -0.05 -3.03
N LEU A 140 -11.54 1.27 -3.04
CA LEU A 140 -11.13 2.02 -1.85
C LEU A 140 -12.12 1.88 -0.69
N ASP A 141 -13.43 1.95 -0.95
CA ASP A 141 -14.45 1.80 0.09
C ASP A 141 -14.34 0.45 0.83
N ALA A 142 -14.07 -0.64 0.11
CA ALA A 142 -13.84 -1.94 0.73
C ALA A 142 -12.53 -1.96 1.53
N ALA A 143 -11.45 -1.40 0.98
CA ALA A 143 -10.17 -1.32 1.67
C ALA A 143 -10.24 -0.53 2.98
N LEU A 144 -10.96 0.61 2.98
CA LEU A 144 -11.15 1.43 4.19
C LEU A 144 -11.97 0.70 5.26
N ARG A 145 -13.00 -0.06 4.87
CA ARG A 145 -13.80 -0.87 5.82
C ARG A 145 -13.01 -2.00 6.47
N GLU A 146 -11.91 -2.44 5.88
CA GLU A 146 -11.10 -3.53 6.44
C GLU A 146 -9.87 -3.03 7.22
N CYS A 147 -9.47 -1.78 6.99
CA CYS A 147 -8.28 -1.20 7.62
C CYS A 147 -8.65 -0.43 8.89
N THR A 148 -8.63 -1.11 10.04
CA THR A 148 -9.08 -0.58 11.33
C THR A 148 -8.35 0.69 11.79
N CYS A 149 -7.08 0.87 11.43
CA CYS A 149 -6.33 2.08 11.76
C CYS A 149 -6.80 3.33 10.98
N LEU A 150 -7.62 3.14 9.95
CA LEU A 150 -8.26 4.22 9.16
C LEU A 150 -9.70 4.48 9.60
N TRP A 151 -10.20 3.81 10.63
CA TRP A 151 -11.55 4.03 11.12
C TRP A 151 -11.60 5.27 12.02
N PRO A 152 -12.69 6.07 11.97
CA PRO A 152 -12.93 7.09 12.99
C PRO A 152 -13.10 6.44 14.37
N GLY A 153 -12.69 7.15 15.43
CA GLY A 153 -13.06 6.80 16.79
C GLY A 153 -14.57 6.97 17.03
N PRO A 154 -15.13 6.43 18.14
CA PRO A 154 -16.56 6.48 18.42
C PRO A 154 -17.14 7.91 18.48
N GLU A 155 -16.33 8.88 18.88
CA GLU A 155 -16.73 10.29 19.02
C GLU A 155 -16.33 11.14 17.79
N ASP A 156 -15.60 10.56 16.83
CA ASP A 156 -15.12 11.27 15.65
C ASP A 156 -16.19 11.32 14.56
N SER A 157 -16.40 12.51 14.00
CA SER A 157 -17.30 12.70 12.85
C SER A 157 -16.64 12.39 11.50
N THR A 158 -15.32 12.16 11.48
CA THR A 158 -14.54 11.95 10.26
C THR A 158 -13.42 10.93 10.48
N ALA A 159 -13.09 10.14 9.44
CA ALA A 159 -11.95 9.24 9.47
C ALA A 159 -10.62 10.02 9.63
N PRO A 160 -9.54 9.41 10.15
CA PRO A 160 -8.23 10.04 10.32
C PRO A 160 -7.44 10.27 9.00
N ILE A 161 -8.15 10.43 7.87
CA ILE A 161 -7.56 10.59 6.53
C ILE A 161 -7.57 12.07 6.14
N HIS A 162 -6.39 12.67 6.02
CA HIS A 162 -6.22 14.11 5.80
C HIS A 162 -6.22 14.53 4.32
N GLY A 163 -6.01 13.58 3.42
CA GLY A 163 -6.25 13.78 1.99
C GLY A 163 -5.53 12.75 1.13
N VAL A 164 -5.45 13.02 -0.18
CA VAL A 164 -5.00 12.06 -1.19
C VAL A 164 -3.94 12.69 -2.09
N PHE A 165 -2.79 12.07 -2.27
CA PHE A 165 -1.82 12.44 -3.30
C PHE A 165 -1.94 11.48 -4.49
N LEU A 166 -2.00 12.05 -5.70
CA LEU A 166 -2.29 11.35 -6.94
C LEU A 166 -1.04 11.26 -7.81
N THR A 167 -0.71 10.06 -8.30
CA THR A 167 0.43 9.83 -9.21
C THR A 167 0.11 10.20 -10.66
N ASP A 168 -1.16 10.10 -11.03
CA ASP A 168 -1.65 10.32 -12.39
C ASP A 168 -3.18 10.52 -12.36
N ALA A 169 -3.82 10.41 -13.53
CA ALA A 169 -5.26 10.52 -13.70
C ALA A 169 -5.91 9.24 -14.24
N GLU A 170 -5.27 8.06 -14.10
CA GLU A 170 -5.90 6.81 -14.48
C GLU A 170 -7.07 6.46 -13.56
N LEU A 171 -8.06 5.75 -14.12
CA LEU A 171 -9.30 5.45 -13.40
C LEU A 171 -9.08 4.49 -12.23
N ASP A 172 -8.16 3.54 -12.37
CA ASP A 172 -7.77 2.62 -11.30
C ASP A 172 -6.99 3.29 -10.15
N HIS A 173 -6.58 4.55 -10.32
CA HIS A 173 -5.97 5.38 -9.28
C HIS A 173 -6.86 6.51 -8.76
N THR A 174 -8.01 6.79 -9.39
CA THR A 174 -8.80 7.99 -9.08
C THR A 174 -10.29 7.74 -8.89
N LEU A 175 -10.84 6.60 -9.36
CA LEU A 175 -12.27 6.33 -9.28
C LEU A 175 -12.78 6.27 -7.83
N GLY A 176 -11.94 5.80 -6.90
CA GLY A 176 -12.23 5.76 -5.47
C GLY A 176 -12.46 7.13 -4.83
N LEU A 177 -12.04 8.23 -5.46
CA LEU A 177 -12.32 9.58 -4.96
C LEU A 177 -13.83 9.82 -4.82
N LEU A 178 -14.65 9.25 -5.71
CA LEU A 178 -16.12 9.36 -5.62
C LEU A 178 -16.69 8.63 -4.40
N SER A 179 -15.99 7.63 -3.86
CA SER A 179 -16.36 6.95 -2.61
C SER A 179 -16.10 7.79 -1.37
N LEU A 180 -15.33 8.88 -1.48
CA LEU A 180 -15.03 9.81 -0.39
C LEU A 180 -15.98 11.03 -0.33
N ARG A 181 -17.01 11.07 -1.17
CA ARG A 181 -17.90 12.23 -1.36
C ARG A 181 -18.70 12.66 -0.12
N GLN A 182 -18.78 11.82 0.92
CA GLN A 182 -19.45 12.13 2.19
C GLN A 182 -18.60 13.01 3.11
N ALA A 183 -17.31 13.21 2.80
CA ALA A 183 -16.47 14.14 3.53
C ALA A 183 -17.00 15.58 3.41
N SER A 184 -16.77 16.42 4.43
CA SER A 184 -17.07 17.86 4.33
C SER A 184 -16.15 18.55 3.31
N GLU A 185 -14.88 18.13 3.28
CA GLU A 185 -13.86 18.60 2.36
C GLU A 185 -12.84 17.49 2.05
N LEU A 186 -12.21 17.59 0.88
CA LEU A 186 -11.14 16.70 0.42
C LEU A 186 -9.95 17.52 -0.07
N HIS A 187 -8.76 17.21 0.45
CA HIS A 187 -7.49 17.75 -0.01
C HIS A 187 -6.86 16.78 -1.00
N LEU A 188 -6.61 17.25 -2.22
CA LEU A 188 -5.98 16.47 -3.29
C LEU A 188 -4.66 17.12 -3.70
N TRP A 189 -3.58 16.36 -3.68
CA TRP A 189 -2.28 16.75 -4.23
C TRP A 189 -2.08 16.08 -5.57
N GLY A 190 -1.79 16.88 -6.60
CA GLY A 190 -1.52 16.34 -7.93
C GLY A 190 -1.08 17.43 -8.90
N THR A 191 -0.55 16.99 -10.03
CA THR A 191 -0.07 17.90 -11.08
C THR A 191 -1.24 18.63 -11.75
N THR A 192 -0.94 19.77 -12.37
CA THR A 192 -1.91 20.49 -13.22
C THR A 192 -2.44 19.61 -14.37
N ALA A 193 -1.60 18.71 -14.90
CA ALA A 193 -2.02 17.75 -15.92
C ALA A 193 -3.09 16.80 -15.38
N ALA A 194 -2.87 16.18 -14.21
CA ALA A 194 -3.85 15.30 -13.59
C ALA A 194 -5.16 16.04 -13.28
N GLN A 195 -5.09 17.28 -12.75
CA GLN A 195 -6.28 18.11 -12.50
C GLN A 195 -7.09 18.37 -13.78
N THR A 196 -6.38 18.67 -14.87
CA THR A 196 -7.00 18.97 -16.17
C THR A 196 -7.70 17.73 -16.71
N LEU A 197 -7.02 16.58 -16.71
CA LEU A 197 -7.56 15.31 -17.20
C LEU A 197 -8.79 14.86 -16.40
N LEU A 198 -8.74 14.93 -15.08
CA LEU A 198 -9.88 14.57 -14.22
C LEU A 198 -11.06 15.55 -14.34
N SER A 199 -10.78 16.80 -14.72
CA SER A 199 -11.84 17.77 -15.06
C SER A 199 -12.46 17.46 -16.42
N GLN A 200 -11.65 17.06 -17.41
CA GLN A 200 -12.09 16.69 -18.76
C GLN A 200 -13.00 15.47 -18.77
N CYS A 201 -12.70 14.44 -17.97
CA CYS A 201 -13.56 13.24 -17.86
C CYS A 201 -14.77 13.44 -16.93
N GLY A 202 -14.93 14.63 -16.34
CA GLY A 202 -16.06 14.99 -15.47
C GLY A 202 -15.93 14.54 -14.01
N LEU A 203 -14.92 13.73 -13.66
CA LEU A 203 -14.76 13.19 -12.30
C LEU A 203 -14.68 14.29 -11.24
N LEU A 204 -13.84 15.31 -11.45
CA LEU A 204 -13.72 16.41 -10.48
C LEU A 204 -14.99 17.26 -10.39
N ALA A 205 -15.69 17.47 -11.51
CA ALA A 205 -16.95 18.22 -11.53
C ALA A 205 -18.05 17.47 -10.74
N THR A 206 -18.15 16.16 -10.94
CA THR A 206 -19.04 15.30 -10.17
C THR A 206 -18.71 15.33 -8.69
N LEU A 207 -17.44 15.14 -8.31
CA LEU A 207 -17.02 15.14 -6.90
C LEU A 207 -17.33 16.47 -6.19
N LYS A 208 -17.03 17.60 -6.85
CA LYS A 208 -17.31 18.96 -6.34
C LYS A 208 -18.80 19.26 -6.14
N SER A 209 -19.69 18.44 -6.69
CA SER A 209 -21.14 18.58 -6.46
C SER A 209 -21.59 17.99 -5.12
N TYR A 210 -20.74 17.22 -4.44
CA TYR A 210 -21.04 16.56 -3.17
C TYR A 210 -20.20 17.08 -1.99
N THR A 211 -18.96 17.50 -2.23
CA THR A 211 -18.00 17.91 -1.19
C THR A 211 -17.09 19.04 -1.66
N ALA A 212 -16.54 19.82 -0.73
CA ALA A 212 -15.50 20.80 -1.05
C ALA A 212 -14.22 20.08 -1.49
N VAL A 213 -13.62 20.48 -2.60
CA VAL A 213 -12.37 19.88 -3.10
C VAL A 213 -11.29 20.95 -3.19
N HIS A 214 -10.24 20.79 -2.38
CA HIS A 214 -9.06 21.63 -2.35
C HIS A 214 -7.93 20.97 -3.14
N TRP A 215 -7.58 21.55 -4.28
CA TRP A 215 -6.47 21.07 -5.10
C TRP A 215 -5.18 21.78 -4.75
N HIS A 216 -4.14 21.01 -4.46
CA HIS A 216 -2.78 21.47 -4.18
C HIS A 216 -1.89 21.06 -5.35
N GLU A 217 -1.40 22.05 -6.10
CA GLU A 217 -0.54 21.79 -7.27
C GLU A 217 0.77 21.16 -6.83
N VAL A 218 1.11 20.04 -7.47
CA VAL A 218 2.39 19.36 -7.33
C VAL A 218 3.20 19.59 -8.59
N ARG A 219 4.47 19.98 -8.43
CA ARG A 219 5.43 20.10 -9.52
C ARG A 219 6.55 19.08 -9.35
N PRO A 220 6.97 18.38 -10.42
CA PRO A 220 8.10 17.47 -10.36
C PRO A 220 9.33 18.16 -9.76
N ARG A 221 10.06 17.44 -8.90
CA ARG A 221 11.29 17.88 -8.20
C ARG A 221 11.08 18.96 -7.13
N GLU A 222 9.84 19.40 -6.89
CA GLU A 222 9.51 20.28 -5.77
C GLU A 222 9.12 19.47 -4.52
N ARG A 223 9.58 19.94 -3.37
CA ARG A 223 9.27 19.37 -2.05
C ARG A 223 8.14 20.13 -1.39
N PHE A 224 7.22 19.42 -0.74
CA PHE A 224 6.13 20.01 0.01
C PHE A 224 5.76 19.14 1.22
N ALA A 225 5.28 19.76 2.29
CA ALA A 225 4.68 19.04 3.40
C ALA A 225 3.26 18.59 3.03
N LEU A 226 2.91 17.35 3.35
CA LEU A 226 1.50 16.98 3.47
C LEU A 226 0.89 17.77 4.63
N ARG A 227 -0.40 18.13 4.54
CA ARG A 227 -1.05 18.99 5.52
C ARG A 227 -2.24 18.30 6.14
N TYR A 228 -2.38 18.45 7.45
CA TYR A 228 -3.58 18.06 8.17
C TYR A 228 -4.76 18.93 7.75
N ARG A 229 -5.97 18.55 8.18
CA ARG A 229 -7.22 19.23 7.78
C ARG A 229 -7.31 20.66 8.32
N ASP A 230 -6.70 20.91 9.47
CA ASP A 230 -6.57 22.26 10.05
C ASP A 230 -5.55 23.15 9.31
N GLY A 231 -4.88 22.61 8.28
CA GLY A 231 -3.87 23.30 7.48
C GLY A 231 -2.45 23.24 8.03
N ALA A 232 -2.24 22.68 9.23
CA ALA A 232 -0.90 22.49 9.77
C ALA A 232 -0.09 21.50 8.92
N ALA A 233 1.22 21.74 8.82
CA ALA A 233 2.13 20.84 8.12
C ALA A 233 2.38 19.58 8.96
N SER A 234 2.32 18.41 8.35
CA SER A 234 2.73 17.16 8.98
C SER A 234 4.25 16.98 8.94
N ALA A 235 4.75 15.98 9.66
CA ALA A 235 6.15 15.56 9.56
C ALA A 235 6.48 14.85 8.24
N LEU A 236 5.47 14.44 7.47
CA LEU A 236 5.62 13.70 6.23
C LEU A 236 5.72 14.67 5.04
N TRP A 237 6.88 14.68 4.40
CA TRP A 237 7.19 15.53 3.25
C TRP A 237 7.26 14.71 1.98
N CYS A 238 6.64 15.22 0.93
CA CYS A 238 6.67 14.62 -0.40
C CYS A 238 7.61 15.39 -1.32
N GLU A 239 8.35 14.66 -2.16
CA GLU A 239 8.98 15.16 -3.38
C GLU A 239 8.38 14.42 -4.57
N ALA A 240 7.87 15.15 -5.55
CA ALA A 240 7.38 14.52 -6.78
C ALA A 240 8.56 14.09 -7.66
N LEU A 241 8.59 12.81 -8.00
CA LEU A 241 9.59 12.25 -8.91
C LEU A 241 9.09 12.39 -10.35
N ASP A 242 9.97 12.85 -11.24
CA ASP A 242 9.60 12.93 -12.64
C ASP A 242 9.56 11.54 -13.27
N ALA A 243 8.37 11.15 -13.74
CA ALA A 243 8.11 9.94 -14.52
C ALA A 243 7.50 10.31 -15.89
N SER A 244 7.92 11.44 -16.46
CA SER A 244 7.40 12.07 -17.69
C SER A 244 7.39 11.21 -18.96
N SER A 245 8.02 10.04 -18.96
CA SER A 245 7.85 9.03 -20.03
C SER A 245 6.51 8.29 -19.96
N GLY A 246 5.70 8.54 -18.92
CA GLY A 246 4.39 7.96 -18.66
C GLY A 246 3.36 8.13 -19.78
N ARG A 247 2.35 7.25 -19.78
CA ARG A 247 1.25 7.27 -20.73
C ARG A 247 0.06 8.09 -20.20
N LEU A 248 -0.63 8.75 -21.12
CA LEU A 248 -1.95 9.33 -20.85
C LEU A 248 -2.98 8.22 -20.60
N PRO A 249 -3.95 8.45 -19.69
CA PRO A 249 -5.12 7.62 -19.54
C PRO A 249 -5.84 7.36 -20.88
N ARG A 250 -6.46 6.19 -21.03
CA ARG A 250 -7.14 5.82 -22.29
C ARG A 250 -8.21 6.82 -22.72
N TYR A 251 -8.95 7.39 -21.77
CA TYR A 251 -9.99 8.39 -22.05
C TYR A 251 -9.44 9.74 -22.51
N ALA A 252 -8.14 9.99 -22.28
CA ALA A 252 -7.45 11.23 -22.61
C ALA A 252 -6.61 11.14 -23.89
N ARG A 253 -6.75 10.05 -24.68
CA ARG A 253 -6.07 9.92 -25.97
C ARG A 253 -6.42 11.09 -26.88
N GLY A 254 -5.40 11.80 -27.36
CA GLY A 254 -5.54 13.02 -28.17
C GLY A 254 -5.39 14.32 -27.38
N SER A 255 -5.14 14.25 -26.08
CA SER A 255 -4.66 15.41 -25.31
C SER A 255 -3.20 15.74 -25.68
N ASP A 256 -2.87 17.03 -25.71
CA ASP A 256 -1.52 17.55 -25.96
C ASP A 256 -0.67 17.64 -24.68
N LEU A 257 -1.20 17.18 -23.54
CA LEU A 257 -0.46 17.16 -22.28
C LEU A 257 0.66 16.14 -22.34
N THR A 258 1.88 16.61 -22.07
CA THR A 258 3.11 15.81 -22.17
C THR A 258 3.92 15.77 -20.87
N SER A 259 3.69 16.71 -19.94
CA SER A 259 4.44 16.81 -18.68
C SER A 259 3.53 16.63 -17.48
N GLY A 260 4.03 15.94 -16.46
CA GLY A 260 3.31 15.70 -15.20
C GLY A 260 2.11 14.77 -15.33
N VAL A 261 1.97 14.04 -16.45
CA VAL A 261 0.86 13.09 -16.68
C VAL A 261 0.96 11.86 -15.77
N VAL A 262 2.19 11.46 -15.45
CA VAL A 262 2.54 10.42 -14.48
C VAL A 262 3.75 10.92 -13.68
N ILE A 263 3.68 10.81 -12.36
CA ILE A 263 4.75 11.10 -11.42
C ILE A 263 4.83 10.02 -10.35
N GLY A 264 6.00 9.89 -9.72
CA GLY A 264 6.13 9.17 -8.44
C GLY A 264 6.17 10.14 -7.27
N TYR A 265 6.19 9.60 -6.05
CA TYR A 265 6.45 10.38 -4.85
C TYR A 265 7.53 9.73 -4.01
N ARG A 266 8.52 10.50 -3.59
CA ARG A 266 9.32 10.18 -2.40
C ARG A 266 8.64 10.81 -1.19
N ILE A 267 8.20 10.00 -0.24
CA ILE A 267 7.69 10.45 1.04
C ILE A 267 8.79 10.26 2.08
N THR A 268 9.12 11.33 2.81
CA THR A 268 10.18 11.36 3.82
C THR A 268 9.59 11.82 5.14
N ASP A 269 9.85 11.07 6.21
CA ASP A 269 9.61 11.53 7.56
C ASP A 269 10.75 12.42 8.00
N MET A 270 10.47 13.71 8.19
CA MET A 270 11.49 14.70 8.55
C MET A 270 12.07 14.52 9.95
N ARG A 271 11.49 13.63 10.78
CA ARG A 271 11.96 13.37 12.14
C ARG A 271 13.00 12.27 12.18
N THR A 272 12.88 11.27 11.30
CA THR A 272 13.78 10.12 11.22
C THR A 272 14.69 10.14 9.98
N ASP A 273 14.42 11.03 9.02
CA ASP A 273 15.05 11.09 7.70
C ASP A 273 14.89 9.79 6.88
N ARG A 274 13.86 9.01 7.23
CA ARG A 274 13.50 7.75 6.57
C ARG A 274 12.51 8.03 5.45
N SER A 275 12.66 7.31 4.35
CA SER A 275 11.90 7.62 3.13
C SER A 275 11.42 6.40 2.37
N ALA A 276 10.19 6.47 1.89
CA ALA A 276 9.59 5.54 0.94
C ALA A 276 9.42 6.22 -0.42
N VAL A 277 9.64 5.47 -1.51
CA VAL A 277 9.20 5.88 -2.85
C VAL A 277 7.96 5.09 -3.23
N PHE A 278 6.95 5.78 -3.72
CA PHE A 278 5.77 5.21 -4.37
C PHE A 278 5.77 5.60 -5.85
N LEU A 279 6.04 4.62 -6.71
CA LEU A 279 6.13 4.75 -8.16
C LEU A 279 5.38 3.59 -8.84
N PRO A 280 4.03 3.56 -8.77
CA PRO A 280 3.22 2.44 -9.24
C PRO A 280 3.19 2.29 -10.77
N SER A 281 3.63 3.31 -11.51
CA SER A 281 3.73 3.31 -12.97
C SER A 281 5.04 3.91 -13.42
N VAL A 282 5.83 3.17 -14.21
CA VAL A 282 7.09 3.66 -14.79
C VAL A 282 7.38 3.00 -16.12
N VAL A 283 7.65 3.79 -17.17
CA VAL A 283 7.97 3.29 -18.51
C VAL A 283 9.45 2.95 -18.67
N ALA A 284 10.30 3.72 -18.01
CA ALA A 284 11.75 3.61 -18.08
C ALA A 284 12.41 4.09 -16.78
N LEU A 285 13.45 3.38 -16.36
CA LEU A 285 14.35 3.78 -15.29
C LEU A 285 15.70 4.16 -15.92
N ASP A 286 15.75 5.35 -16.53
CA ASP A 286 17.00 5.90 -17.04
C ASP A 286 17.92 6.39 -15.90
N ALA A 287 19.11 6.90 -16.25
CA ALA A 287 20.06 7.37 -15.25
C ALA A 287 19.51 8.47 -14.33
N ALA A 288 18.64 9.36 -14.85
CA ALA A 288 18.05 10.45 -14.07
C ALA A 288 16.96 9.93 -13.12
N ALA A 289 16.14 8.97 -13.57
CA ALA A 289 15.17 8.28 -12.74
C ALA A 289 15.86 7.45 -11.63
N LEU A 290 16.91 6.71 -11.97
CA LEU A 290 17.66 5.91 -10.99
C LEU A 290 18.35 6.79 -9.94
N GLU A 291 18.89 7.95 -10.32
CA GLU A 291 19.47 8.90 -9.37
C GLU A 291 18.43 9.41 -8.37
N GLN A 292 17.19 9.67 -8.84
CA GLN A 292 16.08 10.06 -7.97
C GLN A 292 15.69 8.98 -6.95
N LEU A 293 16.11 7.72 -7.12
CA LEU A 293 15.78 6.61 -6.20
C LEU A 293 16.88 6.35 -5.16
N ARG A 294 18.08 6.93 -5.30
CA ARG A 294 19.18 6.74 -4.34
C ARG A 294 18.81 7.24 -2.94
N GLY A 295 19.42 6.64 -1.92
CA GLY A 295 19.19 7.00 -0.52
C GLY A 295 17.77 6.69 0.01
N THR A 296 16.94 6.00 -0.77
CA THR A 296 15.61 5.55 -0.33
C THR A 296 15.73 4.29 0.52
N HIS A 297 14.82 4.11 1.48
CA HIS A 297 14.79 2.95 2.36
C HIS A 297 13.81 1.88 1.87
N LEU A 298 12.64 2.30 1.37
CA LEU A 298 11.61 1.44 0.78
C LEU A 298 11.24 1.95 -0.61
N ILE A 299 11.20 1.08 -1.62
CA ILE A 299 10.73 1.44 -2.96
C ILE A 299 9.55 0.54 -3.31
N LEU A 300 8.35 1.13 -3.35
CA LEU A 300 7.15 0.53 -3.90
C LEU A 300 7.08 0.89 -5.39
N ILE A 301 7.35 -0.07 -6.28
CA ILE A 301 7.48 0.19 -7.73
C ILE A 301 6.53 -0.66 -8.57
N ASP A 302 6.21 -0.15 -9.76
CA ASP A 302 5.50 -0.83 -10.84
C ASP A 302 5.98 -2.28 -11.04
N GLY A 303 5.07 -3.20 -10.80
CA GLY A 303 5.21 -4.64 -11.03
C GLY A 303 4.17 -5.17 -12.00
N SER A 304 3.67 -4.32 -12.90
CA SER A 304 2.54 -4.65 -13.77
C SER A 304 2.77 -5.94 -14.55
N PHE A 305 3.92 -6.04 -15.22
CA PHE A 305 4.22 -7.16 -16.11
C PHE A 305 5.59 -7.76 -15.80
N TRP A 306 5.67 -9.10 -15.81
CA TRP A 306 6.92 -9.81 -15.66
C TRP A 306 7.80 -9.70 -16.91
N THR A 307 7.22 -9.91 -18.09
CA THR A 307 7.88 -9.74 -19.40
C THR A 307 7.17 -8.69 -20.26
N ASP A 308 7.86 -8.14 -21.25
CA ASP A 308 7.29 -7.12 -22.14
C ASP A 308 6.13 -7.66 -23.00
N ASP A 309 6.15 -8.93 -23.36
CA ASP A 309 5.16 -9.60 -24.21
C ASP A 309 4.10 -10.40 -23.43
N GLU A 310 3.98 -10.20 -22.11
CA GLU A 310 3.12 -11.01 -21.23
C GLU A 310 1.66 -11.09 -21.71
N MET A 311 1.08 -9.98 -22.18
CA MET A 311 -0.29 -9.95 -22.70
C MET A 311 -0.47 -10.83 -23.94
N HIS A 312 0.55 -10.92 -24.80
CA HIS A 312 0.56 -11.80 -25.96
C HIS A 312 0.62 -13.27 -25.52
N GLN A 313 1.53 -13.60 -24.60
CA GLN A 313 1.67 -14.96 -24.05
C GLN A 313 0.38 -15.46 -23.40
N GLN A 314 -0.34 -14.58 -22.68
CA GLN A 314 -1.62 -14.90 -22.04
C GLN A 314 -2.83 -14.80 -22.98
N ARG A 315 -2.63 -14.47 -24.26
CA ARG A 315 -3.70 -14.29 -25.26
C ARG A 315 -4.75 -13.26 -24.84
N ARG A 316 -4.30 -12.17 -24.21
CA ARG A 316 -5.14 -11.05 -23.73
C ARG A 316 -4.95 -9.75 -24.50
N GLY A 317 -4.16 -9.78 -25.56
CA GLY A 317 -3.94 -8.65 -26.46
C GLY A 317 -2.59 -8.77 -27.16
N THR A 318 -2.24 -7.75 -27.93
CA THR A 318 -0.94 -7.64 -28.61
C THR A 318 -0.08 -6.49 -28.09
N ALA A 319 -0.60 -5.71 -27.13
CA ALA A 319 0.13 -4.61 -26.52
C ALA A 319 1.28 -5.15 -25.65
N THR A 320 2.46 -4.57 -25.79
CA THR A 320 3.59 -4.84 -24.89
C THR A 320 3.48 -4.02 -23.61
N ALA A 321 4.14 -4.44 -22.52
CA ALA A 321 4.21 -3.69 -21.27
C ALA A 321 4.65 -2.25 -21.52
N ARG A 322 5.74 -2.05 -22.28
CA ARG A 322 6.26 -0.72 -22.62
C ARG A 322 5.25 0.11 -23.40
N SER A 323 4.51 -0.51 -24.32
CA SER A 323 3.47 0.19 -25.10
C SER A 323 2.31 0.70 -24.22
N MET A 324 2.05 0.01 -23.11
CA MET A 324 1.05 0.36 -22.10
C MET A 324 1.60 1.32 -21.04
N GLY A 325 2.90 1.65 -21.06
CA GLY A 325 3.51 2.56 -20.11
C GLY A 325 4.13 1.86 -18.89
N HIS A 326 4.58 0.62 -19.04
CA HIS A 326 5.15 -0.15 -17.94
C HIS A 326 6.49 -0.78 -18.33
N LEU A 327 7.47 -0.68 -17.44
CA LEU A 327 8.77 -1.34 -17.53
C LEU A 327 8.63 -2.78 -17.02
N PRO A 328 8.91 -3.82 -17.83
CA PRO A 328 8.87 -5.20 -17.35
C PRO A 328 9.84 -5.44 -16.19
N ILE A 329 9.49 -6.37 -15.31
CA ILE A 329 10.30 -6.73 -14.14
C ILE A 329 11.58 -7.45 -14.55
N SER A 330 11.43 -8.45 -15.43
CA SER A 330 12.51 -9.33 -15.86
C SER A 330 13.22 -8.82 -17.12
N GLY A 331 14.34 -9.44 -17.46
CA GLY A 331 15.19 -9.07 -18.60
C GLY A 331 16.42 -8.28 -18.19
N ALA A 332 17.37 -8.14 -19.12
CA ALA A 332 18.64 -7.44 -18.88
C ALA A 332 18.45 -5.93 -18.62
N ASP A 333 17.39 -5.37 -19.19
CA ASP A 333 16.94 -3.98 -19.05
C ASP A 333 15.64 -3.87 -18.22
N GLY A 334 15.30 -4.93 -17.48
CA GLY A 334 14.13 -4.98 -16.60
C GLY A 334 14.37 -4.21 -15.29
N SER A 335 13.27 -3.82 -14.64
CA SER A 335 13.34 -3.00 -13.42
C SER A 335 14.14 -3.66 -12.30
N LEU A 336 14.08 -5.00 -12.15
CA LEU A 336 14.79 -5.72 -11.10
C LEU A 336 16.32 -5.56 -11.23
N GLN A 337 16.83 -5.77 -12.44
CA GLN A 337 18.26 -5.68 -12.73
C GLN A 337 18.78 -4.24 -12.62
N LEU A 338 17.97 -3.25 -13.05
CA LEU A 338 18.35 -1.84 -13.01
C LEU A 338 18.39 -1.29 -11.57
N LEU A 339 17.35 -1.54 -10.78
CA LEU A 339 17.28 -1.05 -9.40
C LEU A 339 18.42 -1.61 -8.55
N ARG A 340 18.77 -2.89 -8.74
CA ARG A 340 19.80 -3.53 -7.92
C ARG A 340 21.20 -2.98 -8.12
N GLN A 341 21.43 -2.24 -9.20
CA GLN A 341 22.70 -1.59 -9.46
C GLN A 341 22.86 -0.25 -8.72
N VAL A 342 21.76 0.34 -8.23
CA VAL A 342 21.77 1.75 -7.78
C VAL A 342 21.28 1.98 -6.36
N THR A 343 20.61 1.01 -5.74
CA THR A 343 20.04 1.17 -4.40
C THR A 343 20.13 -0.11 -3.60
N ASP A 344 20.24 0.03 -2.28
CA ASP A 344 20.12 -1.03 -1.27
C ASP A 344 18.76 -1.03 -0.57
N ALA A 345 17.81 -0.22 -1.06
CA ALA A 345 16.45 -0.15 -0.56
C ALA A 345 15.76 -1.54 -0.56
N HIS A 346 14.79 -1.71 0.32
CA HIS A 346 13.83 -2.78 0.19
C HIS A 346 12.93 -2.51 -1.03
N ILE A 347 13.10 -3.31 -2.08
CA ILE A 347 12.31 -3.20 -3.31
C ILE A 347 11.06 -4.07 -3.16
N VAL A 348 9.89 -3.46 -3.33
CA VAL A 348 8.60 -4.12 -3.25
C VAL A 348 7.81 -3.79 -4.52
N TYR A 349 7.43 -4.82 -5.27
CA TYR A 349 6.60 -4.67 -6.45
C TYR A 349 5.12 -4.52 -6.07
N THR A 350 4.48 -3.45 -6.55
CA THR A 350 3.03 -3.18 -6.42
C THR A 350 2.43 -2.94 -7.80
N HIS A 351 1.14 -2.58 -7.89
CA HIS A 351 0.45 -2.35 -9.16
C HIS A 351 0.62 -3.54 -10.13
N ILE A 352 0.28 -4.74 -9.66
CA ILE A 352 0.58 -6.00 -10.36
C ILE A 352 -0.58 -6.39 -11.28
N ASN A 353 -0.34 -6.56 -12.58
CA ASN A 353 -1.39 -6.95 -13.51
C ASN A 353 -1.83 -8.40 -13.26
N ASN A 354 -3.10 -8.68 -13.49
CA ASN A 354 -3.68 -10.00 -13.25
C ASN A 354 -3.14 -11.12 -14.16
N THR A 355 -2.34 -10.79 -15.17
CA THR A 355 -1.64 -11.77 -16.02
C THR A 355 -0.27 -12.17 -15.48
N ASN A 356 0.27 -11.45 -14.49
CA ASN A 356 1.64 -11.60 -14.07
C ASN A 356 1.85 -12.93 -13.33
N PRO A 357 2.76 -13.81 -13.81
CA PRO A 357 2.97 -15.13 -13.22
C PRO A 357 3.49 -15.07 -11.77
N MET A 358 4.11 -13.97 -11.34
CA MET A 358 4.56 -13.80 -9.95
C MET A 358 3.41 -13.78 -8.93
N LEU A 359 2.16 -13.64 -9.38
CA LEU A 359 0.98 -13.74 -8.52
C LEU A 359 0.73 -15.17 -8.03
N PHE A 360 1.23 -16.20 -8.73
CA PHE A 360 1.24 -17.56 -8.20
C PHE A 360 2.26 -17.68 -7.07
N GLU A 361 1.84 -18.16 -5.90
CA GLU A 361 2.70 -18.19 -4.71
C GLU A 361 3.83 -19.23 -4.80
N ASP A 362 3.67 -20.22 -5.68
CA ASP A 362 4.60 -21.30 -5.98
C ASP A 362 5.37 -21.09 -7.30
N ALA A 363 5.30 -19.89 -7.91
CA ALA A 363 5.95 -19.61 -9.19
C ALA A 363 7.47 -19.41 -9.04
N PRO A 364 8.28 -19.83 -10.03
CA PRO A 364 9.72 -19.57 -10.04
C PRO A 364 10.06 -18.07 -10.03
N GLU A 365 9.19 -17.21 -10.56
CA GLU A 365 9.34 -15.76 -10.55
C GLU A 365 9.45 -15.20 -9.13
N ARG A 366 8.74 -15.77 -8.15
CA ARG A 366 8.85 -15.37 -6.74
C ARG A 366 10.19 -15.74 -6.14
N ALA A 367 10.71 -16.93 -6.47
CA ALA A 367 12.02 -17.35 -6.00
C ALA A 367 13.12 -16.44 -6.57
N LEU A 368 12.99 -16.02 -7.84
CA LEU A 368 13.90 -15.06 -8.46
C LEU A 368 13.87 -13.71 -7.72
N LEU A 369 12.69 -13.16 -7.44
CA LEU A 369 12.56 -11.92 -6.67
C LEU A 369 13.20 -12.03 -5.29
N ALA A 370 12.89 -13.10 -4.55
CA ALA A 370 13.44 -13.33 -3.22
C ALA A 370 14.98 -13.44 -3.24
N SER A 371 15.55 -14.14 -4.22
CA SER A 371 17.01 -14.24 -4.38
C SER A 371 17.69 -12.90 -4.71
N ALA A 372 16.94 -11.98 -5.32
CA ALA A 372 17.39 -10.62 -5.61
C ALA A 372 17.09 -9.63 -4.47
N GLY A 373 16.56 -10.08 -3.34
CA GLY A 373 16.20 -9.24 -2.20
C GLY A 373 15.02 -8.30 -2.49
N ALA A 374 14.18 -8.64 -3.45
CA ALA A 374 12.93 -7.94 -3.76
C ALA A 374 11.73 -8.77 -3.28
N SER A 375 10.62 -8.09 -2.99
CA SER A 375 9.38 -8.72 -2.54
C SER A 375 8.17 -8.21 -3.34
N ILE A 376 7.00 -8.76 -3.04
CA ILE A 376 5.74 -8.46 -3.70
C ILE A 376 4.79 -7.88 -2.66
N ALA A 377 4.17 -6.74 -2.96
CA ALA A 377 3.15 -6.15 -2.13
C ALA A 377 1.94 -7.08 -1.99
N HIS A 378 1.35 -7.08 -0.81
CA HIS A 378 0.09 -7.75 -0.52
C HIS A 378 -0.85 -6.77 0.16
N ASP A 379 -2.14 -6.88 -0.14
CA ASP A 379 -3.15 -6.07 0.53
C ASP A 379 -3.10 -6.35 2.03
N GLY A 380 -3.06 -5.29 2.84
CA GLY A 380 -2.87 -5.36 4.29
C GLY A 380 -1.42 -5.35 4.76
N ALA A 381 -0.42 -5.40 3.86
CA ALA A 381 0.98 -5.25 4.25
C ALA A 381 1.24 -3.89 4.92
N GLU A 382 2.15 -3.87 5.89
CA GLU A 382 2.64 -2.66 6.54
C GLU A 382 4.16 -2.64 6.57
N TYR A 383 4.73 -1.45 6.37
CA TYR A 383 6.16 -1.17 6.50
C TYR A 383 6.35 0.00 7.47
N GLU A 384 7.17 -0.21 8.49
CA GLU A 384 7.59 0.82 9.46
C GLU A 384 8.97 1.34 9.04
N LEU A 385 9.17 2.66 9.05
CA LEU A 385 10.35 3.32 8.49
C LEU A 385 11.06 4.27 9.43
#